data_AF-A0A2V7RN09-F1
#
_entry.id   AF-A0A2V7RN09-F1
#
_cell.length_a   1.000
_cell.length_b   1.000
_cell.length_c   1.000
_cell.angle_alpha   90.00
_cell.angle_beta   90.00
_cell.angle_gamma   90.00
#
_symmetry.space_group_name_H-M   'P 1'
#
loop_
_entity.id
_entity.type
_entity.pdbx_description
1 polymer ?
#
loop_
_entity_poly.entity_id
_entity_poly.type
_entity_poly.pdbx_seq_one_letter_code
_entity_poly.pdbx_strand_id
1 'polypeptide(L)'
;MPKISIARWGVDARVFLLTAIAPALVGVRAAPAQDTLSYARAITTWIALAATPGYEDQATTRILSATRGFTRDVQGNLVRRVGSGAPRRVIACGIDEVGYAISEITDDGYLRVHPSGNGRRSVLWDQFHEGQRVYVVGHEGDVARYVPGVFGVHSTHLWRRRATDDAPTTVDSLWLDVGAHSRAEVERLGVRLLDPVHREWPAWTYADQVAGPSAGNRAACAAIVAASQAAPPQSGETIFVVSARSRFNFAGLTAVLARLGSVDSLIVIDDALARTGTMLAGPRLSPWSAMARIQVTTSLAAAPRTRWPGTLVESMSESDLKDLFATVAHLAGVVGLPAPVRLARVWAPPPPSVLRDSLSRYADLLGRLTDVYSVSRHEAPMRDAVRELIPAWARDSIVTDSAGNLVLGMGPDQDTVVFVAHLDEVGFEVTHIGRDGMVSLRNVGGFYASLFEGQTALLHLDDEHLPSRDARSCGAAREGPLRGVFVPRDSATRKQPTQLIAWFGLDSVALARAGIAAGSSVTSYKCSARLAGTRFTARSIDDRAGSSALILALESIERAKLDHRVIFAWSVREESGLEGAKALAQSIGINAGRVYAIDTFVSSDSPLESSRFANAKLGEGAVSRALDN
;
A
#
# COMPACT_ATOMS: atom_id res chain seq x y z
N MET A 1 22.55 18.09 74.39
CA MET A 1 22.00 19.38 74.86
C MET A 1 21.69 20.23 73.62
N PRO A 2 20.54 20.90 73.50
CA PRO A 2 19.17 20.57 73.98
C PRO A 2 18.26 20.18 72.78
N LYS A 3 17.38 19.16 72.83
CA LYS A 3 16.04 19.07 73.46
C LYS A 3 15.08 20.22 73.08
N ILE A 4 13.93 19.89 72.49
CA ILE A 4 12.60 19.96 73.14
C ILE A 4 11.54 19.29 72.22
N SER A 5 10.76 18.41 72.85
CA SER A 5 9.48 17.88 72.39
C SER A 5 8.40 18.41 73.35
N ILE A 6 7.15 18.34 72.89
CA ILE A 6 5.86 18.40 73.60
C ILE A 6 5.08 19.71 73.40
N ALA A 7 3.95 19.61 72.70
CA ALA A 7 2.66 20.02 73.22
C ALA A 7 1.51 19.30 72.48
N ARG A 8 0.80 18.43 73.20
CA ARG A 8 -0.59 18.02 72.92
C ARG A 8 -1.50 19.18 73.24
N TRP A 9 -2.49 19.45 72.39
CA TRP A 9 -3.80 19.97 72.81
C TRP A 9 -4.87 19.29 71.96
N GLY A 10 -5.71 18.48 72.62
CA GLY A 10 -7.04 18.18 72.11
C GLY A 10 -7.97 19.35 72.40
N VAL A 11 -9.17 19.28 71.83
CA VAL A 11 -10.48 19.49 72.49
C VAL A 11 -11.54 19.94 71.46
N ASP A 12 -12.64 19.19 71.51
CA ASP A 12 -14.03 19.51 71.20
C ASP A 12 -14.60 19.60 69.77
N ALA A 13 -15.41 18.57 69.52
CA ALA A 13 -16.54 18.56 68.61
C ALA A 13 -17.61 19.58 69.02
N ARG A 14 -18.04 20.40 68.05
CA ARG A 14 -19.44 20.87 67.98
C ARG A 14 -19.96 20.81 66.55
N VAL A 15 -21.12 20.18 66.49
CA VAL A 15 -22.00 19.88 65.36
C VAL A 15 -22.43 21.15 64.63
N PHE A 16 -22.35 21.14 63.30
CA PHE A 16 -23.26 21.92 62.45
C PHE A 16 -23.84 20.98 61.38
N LEU A 17 -25.15 20.75 61.51
CA LEU A 17 -25.99 20.03 60.57
C LEU A 17 -26.41 21.04 59.48
N LEU A 18 -26.04 20.82 58.22
CA LEU A 18 -26.64 21.50 57.07
C LEU A 18 -26.79 20.51 55.90
N THR A 19 -28.00 19.96 55.86
CA THR A 19 -28.78 19.46 54.71
C THR A 19 -28.08 19.24 53.37
N ALA A 20 -28.17 17.99 52.91
CA ALA A 20 -27.82 17.51 51.58
C ALA A 20 -28.64 18.20 50.47
N ILE A 21 -27.94 18.65 49.43
CA ILE A 21 -28.50 18.88 48.09
C ILE A 21 -27.74 17.94 47.17
N ALA A 22 -28.41 16.87 46.72
CA ALA A 22 -27.88 16.00 45.67
C ALA A 22 -27.92 16.76 44.34
N PRO A 23 -26.79 16.92 43.61
CA PRO A 23 -26.87 17.37 42.23
C PRO A 23 -27.43 16.22 41.39
N ALA A 24 -28.54 16.48 40.71
CA ALA A 24 -29.07 15.59 39.71
C ALA A 24 -27.97 15.28 38.67
N LEU A 25 -27.64 13.99 38.57
CA LEU A 25 -26.84 13.44 37.48
C LEU A 25 -27.62 13.62 36.18
N VAL A 26 -27.47 14.79 35.55
CA VAL A 26 -27.74 14.92 34.12
C VAL A 26 -26.63 14.14 33.44
N GLY A 27 -26.96 12.93 32.99
CA GLY A 27 -26.09 12.16 32.11
C GLY A 27 -25.80 12.99 30.87
N VAL A 28 -24.63 13.62 30.85
CA VAL A 28 -24.03 14.12 29.61
C VAL A 28 -23.76 12.87 28.79
N ARG A 29 -24.69 12.53 27.90
CA ARG A 29 -24.36 11.68 26.76
C ARG A 29 -23.21 12.39 26.07
N ALA A 30 -22.01 11.82 26.14
CA ALA A 30 -20.92 12.21 25.27
C ALA A 30 -21.47 12.25 23.85
N ALA A 31 -21.37 13.41 23.19
CA ALA A 31 -21.63 13.49 21.77
C ALA A 31 -20.80 12.38 21.09
N PRO A 32 -21.35 11.66 20.10
CA PRO A 32 -20.57 10.66 19.40
C PRO A 32 -19.29 11.32 18.90
N ALA A 33 -18.13 10.74 19.21
CA ALA A 33 -16.85 11.25 18.79
C ALA A 33 -16.92 11.59 17.30
N GLN A 34 -16.75 12.87 16.94
CA GLN A 34 -16.69 13.28 15.54
C GLN A 34 -15.60 12.45 14.87
N ASP A 35 -15.92 11.72 13.80
CA ASP A 35 -14.90 11.02 13.01
C ASP A 35 -13.97 12.07 12.41
N THR A 36 -12.84 12.30 13.08
CA THR A 36 -11.91 13.39 12.77
C THR A 36 -11.30 13.26 11.38
N LEU A 37 -11.41 12.08 10.74
CA LEU A 37 -10.92 11.76 9.39
C LEU A 37 -12.04 11.37 8.42
N SER A 38 -13.25 11.89 8.61
CA SER A 38 -14.41 11.52 7.78
C SER A 38 -14.17 11.73 6.28
N TYR A 39 -13.48 12.81 5.86
CA TYR A 39 -13.20 13.08 4.45
C TYR A 39 -12.07 12.19 3.95
N ALA A 40 -10.93 12.15 4.64
CA ALA A 40 -9.81 11.29 4.28
C ALA A 40 -10.24 9.83 4.09
N ARG A 41 -11.05 9.30 5.01
CA ARG A 41 -11.59 7.94 4.93
C ARG A 41 -12.55 7.73 3.76
N ALA A 42 -13.35 8.74 3.41
CA ALA A 42 -14.16 8.67 2.19
C ALA A 42 -13.25 8.65 0.95
N ILE A 43 -12.27 9.55 0.87
CA ILE A 43 -11.34 9.64 -0.27
C ILE A 43 -10.53 8.37 -0.49
N THR A 44 -10.18 7.60 0.55
CA THR A 44 -9.57 6.27 0.34
C THR A 44 -10.41 5.35 -0.55
N THR A 45 -11.74 5.49 -0.55
CA THR A 45 -12.63 4.67 -1.39
C THR A 45 -12.68 5.16 -2.85
N TRP A 46 -12.32 6.42 -3.09
CA TRP A 46 -12.19 7.01 -4.43
C TRP A 46 -10.83 6.71 -5.05
N ILE A 47 -9.75 6.79 -4.27
CA ILE A 47 -8.39 6.39 -4.69
C ILE A 47 -8.36 4.94 -5.14
N ALA A 48 -9.13 4.06 -4.48
CA ALA A 48 -9.17 2.65 -4.84
C ALA A 48 -9.85 2.34 -6.18
N LEU A 49 -10.48 3.30 -6.87
CA LEU A 49 -11.21 3.04 -8.10
C LEU A 49 -10.26 2.71 -9.27
N ALA A 50 -10.44 1.56 -9.92
CA ALA A 50 -9.79 1.26 -11.19
C ALA A 50 -10.35 2.18 -12.30
N ALA A 51 -9.57 3.18 -12.73
CA ALA A 51 -9.96 4.12 -13.78
C ALA A 51 -8.78 4.48 -14.71
N THR A 52 -8.21 3.50 -15.41
CA THR A 52 -7.21 3.78 -16.45
C THR A 52 -7.95 4.37 -17.65
N PRO A 53 -7.36 5.34 -18.36
CA PRO A 53 -8.02 6.05 -19.44
C PRO A 53 -8.58 5.08 -20.49
N GLY A 54 -9.88 5.19 -20.75
CA GLY A 54 -10.62 4.31 -21.65
C GLY A 54 -11.29 3.10 -21.00
N TYR A 55 -11.04 2.82 -19.72
CA TYR A 55 -11.55 1.67 -18.97
C TYR A 55 -12.25 2.07 -17.65
N GLU A 56 -12.87 3.26 -17.60
CA GLU A 56 -13.47 3.85 -16.40
C GLU A 56 -14.85 3.30 -16.03
N ASP A 57 -15.36 2.32 -16.79
CA ASP A 57 -16.68 1.70 -16.63
C ASP A 57 -16.96 1.21 -15.21
N GLN A 58 -15.97 0.57 -14.60
CA GLN A 58 -16.09 0.04 -13.25
C GLN A 58 -16.14 1.16 -12.21
N ALA A 59 -15.28 2.17 -12.35
CA ALA A 59 -15.27 3.32 -11.46
C ALA A 59 -16.60 4.08 -11.52
N THR A 60 -17.10 4.33 -12.72
CA THR A 60 -18.34 5.07 -12.96
C THR A 60 -19.57 4.29 -12.49
N THR A 61 -19.60 2.96 -12.68
CA THR A 61 -20.66 2.08 -12.13
C THR A 61 -20.72 2.15 -10.61
N ARG A 62 -19.56 2.15 -9.92
CA ARG A 62 -19.51 2.26 -8.46
C ARG A 62 -20.03 3.61 -7.97
N ILE A 63 -19.65 4.70 -8.62
CA ILE A 63 -20.14 6.03 -8.28
C ILE A 63 -21.67 6.10 -8.48
N LEU A 64 -22.20 5.56 -9.59
CA LEU A 64 -23.65 5.49 -9.83
C LEU A 64 -24.39 4.71 -8.74
N SER A 65 -23.84 3.57 -8.30
CA SER A 65 -24.47 2.76 -7.24
C SER A 65 -24.59 3.48 -5.89
N ALA A 66 -23.72 4.47 -5.64
CA ALA A 66 -23.65 5.21 -4.39
C ALA A 66 -24.29 6.62 -4.46
N THR A 67 -24.81 7.03 -5.62
CA THR A 67 -25.27 8.40 -5.88
C THR A 67 -26.64 8.42 -6.54
N ARG A 68 -27.35 9.54 -6.41
CA ARG A 68 -28.64 9.77 -7.07
C ARG A 68 -28.51 10.81 -8.18
N GLY A 69 -29.34 10.68 -9.21
CA GLY A 69 -29.52 11.70 -10.26
C GLY A 69 -28.39 11.82 -11.29
N PHE A 70 -27.32 11.02 -11.18
CA PHE A 70 -26.33 10.90 -12.24
C PHE A 70 -26.82 9.95 -13.35
N THR A 71 -26.47 10.29 -14.58
CA THR A 71 -26.65 9.44 -15.76
C THR A 71 -25.31 9.22 -16.41
N ARG A 72 -25.10 8.05 -17.02
CA ARG A 72 -23.90 7.72 -17.78
C ARG A 72 -24.12 8.02 -19.25
N ASP A 73 -23.25 8.82 -19.86
CA ASP A 73 -23.29 9.05 -21.30
C ASP A 73 -22.52 7.97 -22.09
N VAL A 74 -22.60 8.00 -23.42
CA VAL A 74 -21.94 7.03 -24.30
C VAL A 74 -20.40 7.12 -24.29
N GLN A 75 -19.83 8.17 -23.72
CA GLN A 75 -18.38 8.30 -23.52
C GLN A 75 -17.95 7.82 -22.13
N GLY A 76 -18.91 7.38 -21.31
CA GLY A 76 -18.70 6.92 -19.94
C GLY A 76 -18.74 8.03 -18.89
N ASN A 77 -18.98 9.30 -19.26
CA ASN A 77 -19.07 10.40 -18.30
C ASN A 77 -20.28 10.23 -17.39
N LEU A 78 -20.15 10.63 -16.11
CA LEU A 78 -21.32 10.79 -15.25
C LEU A 78 -21.77 12.25 -15.25
N VAL A 79 -23.01 12.47 -15.67
CA VAL A 79 -23.61 13.80 -15.77
C VAL A 79 -24.83 13.90 -14.88
N ARG A 80 -24.87 14.92 -14.03
CA ARG A 80 -26.05 15.30 -13.25
C ARG A 80 -26.39 16.76 -13.48
N ARG A 81 -27.66 17.04 -13.74
CA ARG A 81 -28.20 18.40 -13.94
C ARG A 81 -29.04 18.81 -12.74
N VAL A 82 -28.86 20.04 -12.28
CA VAL A 82 -29.64 20.64 -11.19
C VAL A 82 -30.08 22.04 -11.60
N GLY A 83 -31.38 22.33 -11.51
CA GLY A 83 -31.97 23.56 -12.04
C GLY A 83 -32.21 23.49 -13.55
N SER A 84 -32.51 24.65 -14.15
CA SER A 84 -32.83 24.77 -15.57
C SER A 84 -32.68 26.21 -16.05
N GLY A 85 -32.42 26.39 -17.35
CA GLY A 85 -32.31 27.72 -17.96
C GLY A 85 -30.91 28.33 -17.85
N ALA A 86 -30.82 29.64 -18.04
CA ALA A 86 -29.57 30.39 -17.93
C ALA A 86 -29.41 31.03 -16.54
N PRO A 87 -28.19 31.19 -16.02
CA PRO A 87 -26.92 30.78 -16.64
C PRO A 87 -26.68 29.27 -16.56
N ARG A 88 -26.04 28.69 -17.58
CA ARG A 88 -25.55 27.31 -17.62
C ARG A 88 -24.13 27.23 -17.11
N ARG A 89 -23.95 26.53 -15.99
CA ARG A 89 -22.68 26.35 -15.30
C ARG A 89 -22.27 24.88 -15.38
N VAL A 90 -21.06 24.60 -15.80
CA VAL A 90 -20.48 23.24 -15.80
C VAL A 90 -19.40 23.18 -14.72
N ILE A 91 -19.50 22.20 -13.83
CA ILE A 91 -18.46 21.91 -12.82
C ILE A 91 -17.98 20.48 -13.05
N ALA A 92 -16.70 20.32 -13.37
CA ALA A 92 -16.16 19.05 -13.84
C ALA A 92 -14.84 18.65 -13.17
N CYS A 93 -14.58 17.35 -13.12
CA CYS A 93 -13.30 16.74 -12.75
C CYS A 93 -12.96 15.60 -13.72
N GLY A 94 -11.69 15.18 -13.75
CA GLY A 94 -11.27 13.93 -14.38
C GLY A 94 -11.20 12.76 -13.39
N ILE A 95 -11.89 11.66 -13.69
CA ILE A 95 -11.87 10.47 -12.80
C ILE A 95 -10.70 9.54 -13.06
N ASP A 96 -10.08 9.61 -14.24
CA ASP A 96 -9.03 8.69 -14.67
C ASP A 96 -7.64 9.06 -14.15
N GLU A 97 -6.77 8.06 -14.11
CA GLU A 97 -5.38 8.18 -13.62
C GLU A 97 -4.39 7.66 -14.66
N VAL A 98 -3.19 8.23 -14.68
CA VAL A 98 -2.11 7.67 -15.50
C VAL A 98 -1.81 6.23 -15.04
N GLY A 99 -1.62 5.33 -16.00
CA GLY A 99 -1.37 3.92 -15.74
C GLY A 99 -0.64 3.27 -16.91
N TYR A 100 -0.88 1.98 -17.10
CA TYR A 100 -0.31 1.25 -18.24
C TYR A 100 -1.37 0.44 -18.97
N ALA A 101 -1.07 0.08 -20.21
CA ALA A 101 -1.79 -0.92 -20.96
C ALA A 101 -0.82 -2.02 -21.43
N ILE A 102 -1.29 -3.25 -21.56
CA ILE A 102 -0.48 -4.35 -22.09
C ILE A 102 -0.09 -4.03 -23.55
N SER A 103 1.20 -3.98 -23.84
CA SER A 103 1.74 -3.71 -25.18
C SER A 103 2.28 -4.96 -25.87
N GLU A 104 2.66 -5.97 -25.10
CA GLU A 104 3.13 -7.25 -25.60
C GLU A 104 2.79 -8.35 -24.59
N ILE A 105 2.47 -9.53 -25.10
CA ILE A 105 2.47 -10.78 -24.36
C ILE A 105 3.62 -11.58 -24.99
N THR A 106 4.59 -12.07 -24.22
CA THR A 106 5.70 -12.87 -24.77
C THR A 106 5.32 -14.34 -24.85
N ASP A 107 6.10 -15.12 -25.61
CA ASP A 107 5.84 -16.55 -25.76
C ASP A 107 6.04 -17.32 -24.45
N ASP A 108 6.94 -16.85 -23.58
CA ASP A 108 7.20 -17.38 -22.24
C ASP A 108 6.21 -16.85 -21.16
N GLY A 109 5.20 -16.07 -21.57
CA GLY A 109 4.11 -15.63 -20.68
C GLY A 109 4.38 -14.37 -19.85
N TYR A 110 5.46 -13.64 -20.11
CA TYR A 110 5.68 -12.30 -19.54
C TYR A 110 4.90 -11.24 -20.30
N LEU A 111 4.59 -10.13 -19.62
CA LEU A 111 3.88 -9.01 -20.23
C LEU A 111 4.77 -7.78 -20.29
N ARG A 112 4.67 -7.05 -21.40
CA ARG A 112 5.22 -5.71 -21.57
C ARG A 112 4.11 -4.69 -21.48
N VAL A 113 4.47 -3.49 -21.06
CA VAL A 113 3.53 -2.41 -20.83
C VAL A 113 3.91 -1.17 -21.63
N HIS A 114 2.91 -0.38 -21.99
CA HIS A 114 3.10 0.97 -22.51
C HIS A 114 2.34 1.96 -21.61
N PRO A 115 2.86 3.17 -21.38
CA PRO A 115 2.14 4.14 -20.57
C PRO A 115 0.80 4.51 -21.21
N SER A 116 -0.24 4.62 -20.39
CA SER A 116 -1.59 5.02 -20.81
C SER A 116 -2.01 6.30 -20.09
N GLY A 117 -2.48 7.26 -20.88
CA GLY A 117 -2.92 8.58 -20.41
C GLY A 117 -1.80 9.61 -20.34
N ASN A 118 -2.16 10.84 -20.70
CA ASN A 118 -1.36 12.03 -20.44
C ASN A 118 -1.70 12.58 -19.05
N GLY A 119 -0.73 13.13 -18.34
CA GLY A 119 -0.97 13.70 -17.03
C GLY A 119 0.31 14.01 -16.30
N ARG A 120 0.18 14.63 -15.14
CA ARG A 120 1.33 14.88 -14.28
C ARG A 120 1.86 13.56 -13.74
N ARG A 121 3.14 13.30 -13.99
CA ARG A 121 3.87 12.15 -13.47
C ARG A 121 5.20 12.61 -12.92
N SER A 122 5.59 12.05 -11.78
CA SER A 122 6.96 12.17 -11.30
C SER A 122 7.93 11.57 -12.34
N VAL A 123 9.15 12.10 -12.37
CA VAL A 123 10.24 11.51 -13.17
C VAL A 123 10.59 10.08 -12.73
N LEU A 124 10.14 9.68 -11.53
CA LEU A 124 10.32 8.35 -10.96
C LEU A 124 9.06 7.47 -11.08
N TRP A 125 8.06 7.88 -11.87
CA TRP A 125 6.78 7.15 -11.96
C TRP A 125 6.96 5.67 -12.30
N ASP A 126 7.76 5.34 -13.32
CA ASP A 126 8.00 3.95 -13.71
C ASP A 126 8.81 3.21 -12.65
N GLN A 127 9.82 3.85 -12.04
CA GLN A 127 10.59 3.30 -10.93
C GLN A 127 9.73 2.96 -9.71
N PHE A 128 8.71 3.75 -9.40
CA PHE A 128 7.79 3.46 -8.29
C PHE A 128 6.95 2.19 -8.50
N HIS A 129 6.95 1.62 -9.71
CA HIS A 129 6.26 0.37 -10.01
C HIS A 129 7.16 -0.87 -9.91
N GLU A 130 8.48 -0.72 -9.82
CA GLU A 130 9.40 -1.86 -9.68
C GLU A 130 9.12 -2.68 -8.41
N GLY A 131 9.02 -4.00 -8.57
CA GLY A 131 8.72 -4.92 -7.47
C GLY A 131 7.31 -4.74 -6.88
N GLN A 132 6.45 -3.92 -7.47
CA GLN A 132 5.11 -3.64 -6.94
C GLN A 132 4.05 -4.54 -7.56
N ARG A 133 3.06 -4.89 -6.74
CA ARG A 133 1.87 -5.62 -7.17
C ARG A 133 0.95 -4.75 -8.00
N VAL A 134 0.38 -5.37 -9.02
CA VAL A 134 -0.63 -4.81 -9.90
C VAL A 134 -1.73 -5.82 -10.16
N TYR A 135 -2.79 -5.39 -10.80
CA TYR A 135 -3.73 -6.29 -11.46
C TYR A 135 -3.97 -5.84 -12.89
N VAL A 136 -4.10 -6.81 -13.79
CA VAL A 136 -4.55 -6.59 -15.16
C VAL A 136 -6.05 -6.77 -15.20
N VAL A 137 -6.78 -5.81 -15.79
CA VAL A 137 -8.23 -5.94 -16.01
C VAL A 137 -8.44 -6.62 -17.35
N GLY A 138 -8.43 -7.95 -17.31
CA GLY A 138 -8.77 -8.81 -18.44
C GLY A 138 -10.27 -9.06 -18.56
N HIS A 139 -10.63 -10.02 -19.41
CA HIS A 139 -12.01 -10.30 -19.77
C HIS A 139 -12.29 -11.81 -19.89
N GLU A 140 -13.44 -12.24 -19.39
CA GLU A 140 -14.02 -13.56 -19.64
C GLU A 140 -15.43 -13.36 -20.23
N GLY A 141 -15.54 -13.47 -21.56
CA GLY A 141 -16.72 -12.98 -22.27
C GLY A 141 -16.90 -11.47 -22.05
N ASP A 142 -18.09 -11.07 -21.58
CA ASP A 142 -18.44 -9.68 -21.25
C ASP A 142 -18.13 -9.30 -19.79
N VAL A 143 -17.57 -10.22 -19.00
CA VAL A 143 -17.28 -10.00 -17.58
C VAL A 143 -15.81 -9.64 -17.39
N ALA A 144 -15.55 -8.55 -16.67
CA ALA A 144 -14.19 -8.16 -16.32
C ALA A 144 -13.57 -9.15 -15.32
N ARG A 145 -12.33 -9.55 -15.58
CA ARG A 145 -11.54 -10.45 -14.74
C ARG A 145 -10.27 -9.74 -14.28
N TYR A 146 -9.95 -9.85 -13.00
CA TYR A 146 -8.78 -9.19 -12.43
C TYR A 146 -7.69 -10.21 -12.18
N VAL A 147 -6.62 -10.10 -12.95
CA VAL A 147 -5.50 -11.05 -12.95
C VAL A 147 -4.36 -10.44 -12.13
N PRO A 148 -3.97 -11.03 -11.00
CA PRO A 148 -2.84 -10.56 -10.21
C PRO A 148 -1.55 -10.58 -11.02
N GLY A 149 -0.70 -9.59 -10.78
CA GLY A 149 0.66 -9.62 -11.29
C GLY A 149 1.61 -8.80 -10.44
N VAL A 150 2.88 -8.91 -10.75
CA VAL A 150 3.97 -8.16 -10.10
C VAL A 150 4.97 -7.71 -11.16
N PHE A 151 5.42 -6.45 -11.06
CA PHE A 151 6.54 -6.01 -11.88
C PHE A 151 7.85 -6.59 -11.36
N GLY A 152 8.66 -7.13 -12.25
CA GLY A 152 9.98 -7.65 -11.94
C GLY A 152 10.96 -6.56 -11.48
N VAL A 153 12.04 -6.99 -10.86
CA VAL A 153 13.18 -6.16 -10.48
C VAL A 153 14.46 -6.94 -10.73
N HIS A 154 15.54 -6.26 -11.07
CA HIS A 154 16.86 -6.90 -11.10
C HIS A 154 17.21 -7.48 -9.71
N SER A 155 17.89 -8.61 -9.71
CA SER A 155 18.31 -9.25 -8.47
C SER A 155 19.45 -8.48 -7.81
N THR A 156 19.25 -8.06 -6.57
CA THR A 156 20.29 -7.44 -5.74
C THR A 156 21.50 -8.37 -5.59
N HIS A 157 21.31 -9.68 -5.50
CA HIS A 157 22.41 -10.64 -5.33
C HIS A 157 23.25 -10.84 -6.59
N LEU A 158 22.66 -10.68 -7.78
CA LEU A 158 23.41 -10.74 -9.06
C LEU A 158 24.08 -9.39 -9.39
N TRP A 159 23.52 -8.28 -8.91
CA TRP A 159 23.92 -6.93 -9.32
C TRP A 159 24.49 -6.04 -8.20
N ARG A 160 24.65 -6.53 -6.96
CA ARG A 160 25.03 -5.72 -5.76
C ARG A 160 26.23 -4.80 -5.96
N ARG A 161 27.20 -5.21 -6.78
CA ARG A 161 28.47 -4.49 -7.02
C ARG A 161 28.47 -3.61 -8.28
N ARG A 162 27.35 -3.49 -9.00
CA ARG A 162 27.27 -2.79 -10.30
C ARG A 162 26.31 -1.58 -10.34
N ALA A 163 25.38 -1.46 -9.39
CA ALA A 163 24.15 -0.67 -9.55
C ALA A 163 24.13 0.73 -8.88
N THR A 164 25.26 1.32 -8.49
CA THR A 164 25.27 2.59 -7.73
C THR A 164 24.96 3.82 -8.58
N ASP A 165 25.18 3.74 -9.91
CA ASP A 165 25.05 4.88 -10.83
C ASP A 165 24.01 4.68 -11.94
N ASP A 166 23.13 3.68 -11.81
CA ASP A 166 22.08 3.43 -12.79
C ASP A 166 21.13 4.63 -12.91
N ALA A 167 20.70 4.92 -14.14
CA ALA A 167 19.63 5.87 -14.38
C ALA A 167 18.31 5.36 -13.78
N PRO A 168 17.37 6.25 -13.41
CA PRO A 168 16.04 5.85 -13.00
C PRO A 168 15.36 4.95 -14.04
N THR A 169 14.61 3.98 -13.55
CA THR A 169 13.89 3.01 -14.37
C THR A 169 12.87 3.70 -15.27
N THR A 170 12.82 3.28 -16.53
CA THR A 170 11.81 3.69 -17.52
C THR A 170 10.87 2.52 -17.82
N VAL A 171 9.74 2.82 -18.48
CA VAL A 171 8.77 1.81 -18.91
C VAL A 171 9.39 0.67 -19.73
N ASP A 172 10.46 0.92 -20.49
CA ASP A 172 11.16 -0.11 -21.26
C ASP A 172 11.81 -1.19 -20.40
N SER A 173 12.06 -0.91 -19.12
CA SER A 173 12.59 -1.90 -18.17
C SER A 173 11.48 -2.60 -17.37
N LEU A 174 10.21 -2.24 -17.55
CA LEU A 174 9.11 -2.84 -16.81
C LEU A 174 8.64 -4.15 -17.46
N TRP A 175 8.81 -5.25 -16.73
CA TRP A 175 8.32 -6.58 -17.08
C TRP A 175 7.31 -7.02 -16.05
N LEU A 176 6.14 -7.46 -16.49
CA LEU A 176 5.06 -7.88 -15.62
C LEU A 176 4.89 -9.41 -15.68
N ASP A 177 4.89 -10.04 -14.53
CA ASP A 177 4.61 -11.46 -14.35
C ASP A 177 3.23 -11.67 -13.71
N VAL A 178 2.40 -12.50 -14.34
CA VAL A 178 1.05 -12.90 -13.88
C VAL A 178 0.97 -14.36 -13.41
N GLY A 179 2.10 -15.07 -13.37
CA GLY A 179 2.16 -16.50 -13.00
C GLY A 179 2.03 -17.48 -14.17
N ALA A 180 2.03 -16.99 -15.40
CA ALA A 180 1.91 -17.80 -16.61
C ALA A 180 3.28 -18.27 -17.12
N HIS A 181 3.29 -19.47 -17.73
CA HIS A 181 4.48 -20.05 -18.38
C HIS A 181 4.45 -19.96 -19.91
N SER A 182 3.38 -19.43 -20.49
CA SER A 182 3.31 -19.16 -21.93
C SER A 182 2.25 -18.11 -22.28
N ARG A 183 2.35 -17.56 -23.49
CA ARG A 183 1.29 -16.72 -24.10
C ARG A 183 -0.10 -17.34 -23.96
N ALA A 184 -0.21 -18.63 -24.28
CA ALA A 184 -1.51 -19.32 -24.25
C ALA A 184 -2.11 -19.39 -22.84
N GLU A 185 -1.28 -19.44 -21.78
CA GLU A 185 -1.80 -19.38 -20.41
C GLU A 185 -2.25 -17.97 -20.05
N VAL A 186 -1.49 -16.94 -20.45
CA VAL A 186 -1.88 -15.53 -20.28
C VAL A 186 -3.26 -15.27 -20.90
N GLU A 187 -3.48 -15.73 -22.13
CA GLU A 187 -4.76 -15.58 -22.83
C GLU A 187 -5.89 -16.34 -22.13
N ARG A 188 -5.62 -17.53 -21.57
CA ARG A 188 -6.59 -18.28 -20.74
C ARG A 188 -6.92 -17.58 -19.41
N LEU A 189 -6.03 -16.73 -18.91
CA LEU A 189 -6.34 -15.85 -17.77
C LEU A 189 -7.25 -14.68 -18.16
N GLY A 190 -7.54 -14.50 -19.46
CA GLY A 190 -8.38 -13.43 -19.99
C GLY A 190 -7.61 -12.14 -20.30
N VAL A 191 -6.27 -12.17 -20.25
CA VAL A 191 -5.42 -11.02 -20.55
C VAL A 191 -5.19 -10.91 -22.06
N ARG A 192 -5.32 -9.69 -22.59
CA ARG A 192 -5.16 -9.34 -24.00
C ARG A 192 -4.32 -8.07 -24.15
N LEU A 193 -3.86 -7.81 -25.37
CA LEU A 193 -3.25 -6.52 -25.71
C LEU A 193 -4.22 -5.38 -25.41
N LEU A 194 -3.66 -4.26 -24.95
CA LEU A 194 -4.34 -3.03 -24.54
C LEU A 194 -5.16 -3.13 -23.24
N ASP A 195 -5.28 -4.30 -22.61
CA ASP A 195 -5.91 -4.39 -21.29
C ASP A 195 -5.17 -3.49 -20.28
N PRO A 196 -5.88 -2.77 -19.41
CA PRO A 196 -5.24 -1.84 -18.49
C PRO A 196 -4.60 -2.56 -17.31
N VAL A 197 -3.48 -2.01 -16.85
CA VAL A 197 -2.75 -2.45 -15.67
C VAL A 197 -2.89 -1.39 -14.58
N HIS A 198 -3.36 -1.82 -13.43
CA HIS A 198 -3.61 -0.97 -12.28
C HIS A 198 -2.68 -1.28 -11.13
N ARG A 199 -2.16 -0.23 -10.51
CA ARG A 199 -1.46 -0.35 -9.24
C ARG A 199 -2.41 -0.81 -8.15
N GLU A 200 -2.07 -1.91 -7.49
CA GLU A 200 -2.77 -2.32 -6.28
C GLU A 200 -2.34 -1.43 -5.12
N TRP A 201 -3.30 -0.69 -4.54
CA TRP A 201 -3.04 0.29 -3.48
C TRP A 201 -4.01 0.09 -2.30
N PRO A 202 -3.51 -0.05 -1.06
CA PRO A 202 -4.36 -0.18 0.11
C PRO A 202 -5.09 1.13 0.42
N ALA A 203 -6.24 1.05 1.08
CA ALA A 203 -6.86 2.24 1.67
C ALA A 203 -5.92 2.83 2.72
N TRP A 204 -5.34 4.00 2.42
CA TRP A 204 -4.24 4.56 3.20
C TRP A 204 -4.55 5.94 3.76
N THR A 205 -4.63 6.01 5.09
CA THR A 205 -4.65 7.27 5.86
C THR A 205 -3.55 7.21 6.90
N TYR A 206 -2.93 8.35 7.20
CA TYR A 206 -1.89 8.47 8.21
C TYR A 206 -1.96 9.85 8.86
N ALA A 207 -1.86 9.93 10.19
CA ALA A 207 -2.20 11.14 10.94
C ALA A 207 -3.53 11.76 10.45
N ASP A 208 -3.50 13.01 9.98
CA ASP A 208 -4.63 13.73 9.38
C ASP A 208 -4.67 13.67 7.84
N GLN A 209 -3.88 12.80 7.23
CA GLN A 209 -3.68 12.73 5.78
C GLN A 209 -4.36 11.51 5.15
N VAL A 210 -4.67 11.62 3.86
CA VAL A 210 -4.93 10.50 2.94
C VAL A 210 -3.82 10.46 1.90
N ALA A 211 -3.36 9.26 1.50
CA ALA A 211 -2.39 9.10 0.41
C ALA A 211 -2.84 8.06 -0.62
N GLY A 212 -2.51 8.34 -1.87
CA GLY A 212 -2.52 7.36 -2.94
C GLY A 212 -2.43 7.99 -4.32
N PRO A 213 -2.39 7.16 -5.38
CA PRO A 213 -2.33 7.65 -6.75
C PRO A 213 -3.50 8.60 -7.05
N SER A 214 -3.18 9.75 -7.64
CA SER A 214 -4.14 10.79 -8.04
C SER A 214 -5.04 11.31 -6.91
N ALA A 215 -4.60 11.28 -5.65
CA ALA A 215 -5.43 11.66 -4.50
C ALA A 215 -6.14 13.02 -4.68
N GLY A 216 -5.48 14.02 -5.25
CA GLY A 216 -6.08 15.31 -5.60
C GLY A 216 -7.29 15.18 -6.52
N ASN A 217 -7.11 14.58 -7.70
CA ASN A 217 -8.19 14.46 -8.69
C ASN A 217 -9.35 13.58 -8.18
N ARG A 218 -9.03 12.52 -7.42
CA ARG A 218 -10.05 11.67 -6.77
C ARG A 218 -10.86 12.46 -5.75
N ALA A 219 -10.20 13.32 -4.95
CA ALA A 219 -10.88 14.22 -4.03
C ALA A 219 -11.71 15.29 -4.74
N ALA A 220 -11.25 15.81 -5.87
CA ALA A 220 -12.00 16.76 -6.70
C ALA A 220 -13.32 16.15 -7.20
N CYS A 221 -13.27 14.93 -7.73
CA CYS A 221 -14.49 14.22 -8.14
C CYS A 221 -15.43 13.90 -6.99
N ALA A 222 -14.89 13.49 -5.84
CA ALA A 222 -15.68 13.26 -4.65
C ALA A 222 -16.40 14.54 -4.17
N ALA A 223 -15.72 15.69 -4.22
CA ALA A 223 -16.27 16.99 -3.85
C ALA A 223 -17.39 17.43 -4.80
N ILE A 224 -17.20 17.26 -6.12
CA ILE A 224 -18.21 17.56 -7.15
C ILE A 224 -19.45 16.69 -6.95
N VAL A 225 -19.24 15.40 -6.73
CA VAL A 225 -20.34 14.46 -6.48
C VAL A 225 -21.08 14.83 -5.19
N ALA A 226 -20.37 15.11 -4.09
CA ALA A 226 -20.99 15.53 -2.83
C ALA A 226 -21.79 16.84 -2.97
N ALA A 227 -21.21 17.85 -3.62
CA ALA A 227 -21.88 19.11 -3.91
C ALA A 227 -23.15 18.90 -4.76
N SER A 228 -23.10 18.03 -5.77
CA SER A 228 -24.27 17.71 -6.60
C SER A 228 -25.42 17.08 -5.80
N GLN A 229 -25.10 16.28 -4.77
CA GLN A 229 -26.11 15.66 -3.90
C GLN A 229 -26.78 16.69 -2.98
N ALA A 230 -26.04 17.73 -2.58
CA ALA A 230 -26.49 18.80 -1.69
C ALA A 230 -27.08 20.02 -2.43
N ALA A 231 -26.88 20.12 -3.74
CA ALA A 231 -27.30 21.27 -4.54
C ALA A 231 -28.84 21.42 -4.57
N PRO A 232 -29.39 22.54 -4.07
CA PRO A 232 -30.80 22.84 -4.24
C PRO A 232 -31.06 23.25 -5.71
N PRO A 233 -32.31 23.13 -6.20
CA PRO A 233 -32.72 23.82 -7.42
C PRO A 233 -32.48 25.34 -7.26
N GLN A 234 -31.83 25.95 -8.25
CA GLN A 234 -31.43 27.36 -8.23
C GLN A 234 -31.89 28.05 -9.51
N SER A 235 -31.76 29.38 -9.57
CA SER A 235 -31.81 30.10 -10.84
C SER A 235 -30.65 29.65 -11.74
N GLY A 236 -30.96 29.32 -13.00
CA GLY A 236 -30.04 28.72 -13.95
C GLY A 236 -29.84 27.21 -13.78
N GLU A 237 -28.96 26.65 -14.60
CA GLU A 237 -28.67 25.21 -14.64
C GLU A 237 -27.22 24.97 -14.22
N THR A 238 -27.00 24.09 -13.23
CA THR A 238 -25.66 23.58 -12.88
C THR A 238 -25.54 22.13 -13.34
N ILE A 239 -24.50 21.84 -14.11
CA ILE A 239 -24.21 20.56 -14.73
C ILE A 239 -22.92 20.03 -14.11
N PHE A 240 -23.06 19.02 -13.26
CA PHE A 240 -21.94 18.33 -12.62
C PHE A 240 -21.46 17.20 -13.53
N VAL A 241 -20.17 17.16 -13.81
CA VAL A 241 -19.56 16.18 -14.72
C VAL A 241 -18.39 15.47 -14.04
N VAL A 242 -18.50 14.17 -13.89
CA VAL A 242 -17.33 13.30 -13.64
C VAL A 242 -16.88 12.80 -15.01
N SER A 243 -15.81 13.39 -15.54
CA SER A 243 -15.33 13.12 -16.89
C SER A 243 -14.57 11.79 -16.93
N ALA A 244 -14.97 10.91 -17.83
CA ALA A 244 -14.12 9.82 -18.28
C ALA A 244 -13.09 10.35 -19.30
N ARG A 245 -12.00 9.60 -19.55
CA ARG A 245 -10.98 9.91 -20.56
C ARG A 245 -10.38 11.33 -20.41
N SER A 246 -10.26 11.80 -19.17
CA SER A 246 -9.62 13.09 -18.85
C SER A 246 -8.15 13.12 -19.24
N ARG A 247 -7.43 12.00 -19.07
CA ARG A 247 -6.03 11.87 -19.48
C ARG A 247 -5.85 11.69 -20.99
N PHE A 248 -6.94 11.54 -21.76
CA PHE A 248 -6.91 11.68 -23.23
C PHE A 248 -7.36 13.09 -23.65
N ASN A 249 -6.68 14.11 -23.10
CA ASN A 249 -6.94 15.52 -23.36
C ASN A 249 -8.40 15.92 -23.11
N PHE A 250 -9.00 15.40 -22.03
CA PHE A 250 -10.38 15.64 -21.65
C PHE A 250 -11.46 15.20 -22.64
N ALA A 251 -11.18 14.27 -23.57
CA ALA A 251 -12.13 13.83 -24.60
C ALA A 251 -13.59 13.60 -24.11
N GLY A 252 -13.77 13.03 -22.92
CA GLY A 252 -15.08 12.87 -22.30
C GLY A 252 -15.82 14.19 -22.03
N LEU A 253 -15.21 15.13 -21.31
CA LEU A 253 -15.79 16.45 -21.04
C LEU A 253 -15.97 17.26 -22.34
N THR A 254 -15.12 17.07 -23.36
CA THR A 254 -15.33 17.70 -24.68
C THR A 254 -16.66 17.29 -25.28
N ALA A 255 -16.98 16.00 -25.21
CA ALA A 255 -18.21 15.46 -25.75
C ALA A 255 -19.45 15.96 -25.00
N VAL A 256 -19.34 16.18 -23.68
CA VAL A 256 -20.41 16.83 -22.89
C VAL A 256 -20.62 18.26 -23.37
N LEU A 257 -19.56 19.06 -23.46
CA LEU A 257 -19.64 20.47 -23.89
C LEU A 257 -20.16 20.61 -25.32
N ALA A 258 -19.74 19.74 -26.24
CA ALA A 258 -20.22 19.72 -27.62
C ALA A 258 -21.74 19.49 -27.72
N ARG A 259 -22.33 18.69 -26.81
CA ARG A 259 -23.78 18.48 -26.75
C ARG A 259 -24.53 19.65 -26.12
N LEU A 260 -23.89 20.38 -25.22
CA LEU A 260 -24.47 21.57 -24.59
C LEU A 260 -24.47 22.78 -25.53
N GLY A 261 -23.47 22.88 -26.41
CA GLY A 261 -23.29 23.97 -27.37
C GLY A 261 -22.76 25.24 -26.72
N SER A 262 -23.57 25.88 -25.88
CA SER A 262 -23.22 27.11 -25.16
C SER A 262 -23.31 26.94 -23.64
N VAL A 263 -22.28 27.40 -22.95
CA VAL A 263 -22.09 27.33 -21.49
C VAL A 263 -21.58 28.69 -20.99
N ASP A 264 -22.23 29.24 -19.97
CA ASP A 264 -21.86 30.55 -19.40
C ASP A 264 -20.60 30.46 -18.54
N SER A 265 -20.47 29.40 -17.73
CA SER A 265 -19.23 29.16 -16.98
C SER A 265 -18.82 27.70 -16.97
N LEU A 266 -17.54 27.45 -17.19
CA LEU A 266 -16.89 26.15 -17.09
C LEU A 266 -15.87 26.19 -15.96
N ILE A 267 -16.04 25.31 -14.98
CA ILE A 267 -15.15 25.13 -13.85
C ILE A 267 -14.61 23.71 -13.93
N VAL A 268 -13.29 23.56 -14.07
CA VAL A 268 -12.64 22.25 -14.06
C VAL A 268 -11.68 22.16 -12.88
N ILE A 269 -11.85 21.15 -12.05
CA ILE A 269 -11.00 20.89 -10.89
C ILE A 269 -10.18 19.63 -11.18
N ASP A 270 -8.96 19.85 -11.69
CA ASP A 270 -8.07 18.80 -12.17
C ASP A 270 -6.61 19.29 -12.24
N ASP A 271 -5.68 18.46 -11.77
CA ASP A 271 -4.24 18.74 -11.77
C ASP A 271 -3.58 18.82 -13.15
N ALA A 272 -4.24 18.36 -14.21
CA ALA A 272 -3.75 18.47 -15.58
C ALA A 272 -3.86 19.90 -16.13
N LEU A 273 -4.76 20.72 -15.58
CA LEU A 273 -5.07 22.06 -16.11
C LEU A 273 -4.52 23.20 -15.27
N ALA A 274 -4.22 22.95 -14.00
CA ALA A 274 -3.69 23.96 -13.09
C ALA A 274 -2.59 23.36 -12.21
N ARG A 275 -1.64 24.19 -11.77
CA ARG A 275 -0.67 23.78 -10.75
C ARG A 275 -1.39 23.64 -9.41
N THR A 276 -0.95 22.69 -8.59
CA THR A 276 -1.48 22.44 -7.24
C THR A 276 -1.58 23.74 -6.44
N GLY A 277 -2.76 24.07 -5.93
CA GLY A 277 -3.00 25.28 -5.15
C GLY A 277 -3.15 26.58 -5.95
N THR A 278 -3.19 26.50 -7.29
CA THR A 278 -3.42 27.66 -8.17
C THR A 278 -4.81 27.64 -8.80
N MET A 279 -5.36 28.83 -9.07
CA MET A 279 -6.54 29.03 -9.90
C MET A 279 -6.13 29.80 -11.15
N LEU A 280 -6.49 29.29 -12.32
CA LEU A 280 -6.31 29.97 -13.60
C LEU A 280 -7.69 30.39 -14.12
N ALA A 281 -7.85 31.67 -14.41
CA ALA A 281 -9.07 32.21 -15.02
C ALA A 281 -8.73 32.82 -16.39
N GLY A 282 -9.55 32.58 -17.39
CA GLY A 282 -9.39 33.20 -18.71
C GLY A 282 -10.46 32.77 -19.72
N PRO A 283 -10.59 33.47 -20.85
CA PRO A 283 -11.55 33.14 -21.91
C PRO A 283 -11.11 31.96 -22.79
N ARG A 284 -9.90 31.40 -22.57
CA ARG A 284 -9.27 30.35 -23.40
C ARG A 284 -8.54 29.28 -22.60
N LEU A 285 -9.09 28.80 -21.48
CA LEU A 285 -8.64 27.51 -20.90
C LEU A 285 -9.35 26.39 -21.65
N SER A 286 -9.03 26.26 -22.93
CA SER A 286 -9.56 25.24 -23.83
C SER A 286 -8.50 24.14 -23.97
N PRO A 287 -8.53 23.07 -23.16
CA PRO A 287 -7.70 21.89 -23.42
C PRO A 287 -8.10 21.15 -24.71
N TRP A 288 -9.25 21.53 -25.30
CA TRP A 288 -9.83 20.97 -26.51
C TRP A 288 -9.17 21.53 -27.77
N SER A 289 -8.85 20.66 -28.74
CA SER A 289 -8.63 21.10 -30.12
C SER A 289 -9.92 21.73 -30.63
N ALA A 290 -9.85 22.99 -31.05
CA ALA A 290 -10.93 23.83 -31.56
C ALA A 290 -12.07 23.08 -32.30
N MET A 291 -13.08 22.63 -31.57
CA MET A 291 -14.38 22.32 -32.17
C MET A 291 -15.13 23.64 -32.26
N ALA A 292 -15.29 24.16 -33.48
CA ALA A 292 -15.86 25.48 -33.80
C ALA A 292 -17.31 25.74 -33.29
N ARG A 293 -17.90 24.82 -32.51
CA ARG A 293 -19.28 24.84 -32.01
C ARG A 293 -19.42 24.93 -30.50
N ILE A 294 -18.32 24.92 -29.72
CA ILE A 294 -18.38 25.03 -28.26
C ILE A 294 -18.16 26.48 -27.86
N GLN A 295 -19.16 27.12 -27.26
CA GLN A 295 -19.08 28.47 -26.72
C GLN A 295 -19.03 28.41 -25.19
N VAL A 296 -17.92 28.88 -24.61
CA VAL A 296 -17.75 29.02 -23.16
C VAL A 296 -17.44 30.48 -22.85
N THR A 297 -18.31 31.15 -22.09
CA THR A 297 -18.14 32.58 -21.79
C THR A 297 -17.00 32.80 -20.79
N THR A 298 -16.97 32.03 -19.69
CA THR A 298 -15.91 32.10 -18.68
C THR A 298 -15.39 30.70 -18.35
N SER A 299 -14.07 30.54 -18.28
CA SER A 299 -13.45 29.29 -17.81
C SER A 299 -12.54 29.50 -16.61
N LEU A 300 -12.62 28.57 -15.67
CA LEU A 300 -11.82 28.50 -14.46
C LEU A 300 -11.25 27.08 -14.36
N ALA A 301 -9.94 26.97 -14.20
CA ALA A 301 -9.27 25.73 -13.86
C ALA A 301 -8.63 25.84 -12.47
N ALA A 302 -8.81 24.83 -11.64
CA ALA A 302 -8.21 24.75 -10.31
C ALA A 302 -7.62 23.37 -10.07
N ALA A 303 -6.57 23.27 -9.26
CA ALA A 303 -6.03 22.00 -8.82
C ALA A 303 -5.96 21.95 -7.28
N PRO A 304 -6.39 20.84 -6.66
CA PRO A 304 -6.31 20.68 -5.20
C PRO A 304 -4.88 20.88 -4.67
N ARG A 305 -4.77 21.28 -3.41
CA ARG A 305 -3.49 21.33 -2.70
C ARG A 305 -3.09 19.91 -2.32
N THR A 306 -1.97 19.44 -2.84
CA THR A 306 -1.48 18.09 -2.61
C THR A 306 0.03 18.12 -2.33
N ARG A 307 0.49 17.18 -1.50
CA ARG A 307 1.91 16.86 -1.33
C ARG A 307 2.30 15.76 -2.31
N TRP A 308 3.52 15.86 -2.85
CA TRP A 308 4.07 14.93 -3.85
C TRP A 308 3.14 14.59 -5.02
N PRO A 309 2.55 15.60 -5.66
CA PRO A 309 1.66 15.41 -6.82
C PRO A 309 2.31 14.61 -7.96
N GLY A 310 1.54 13.69 -8.55
CA GLY A 310 2.01 12.81 -9.62
C GLY A 310 2.90 11.66 -9.14
N THR A 311 2.91 11.35 -7.85
CA THR A 311 3.55 10.17 -7.25
C THR A 311 2.48 9.19 -6.76
N LEU A 312 2.88 7.97 -6.38
CA LEU A 312 1.93 6.99 -5.83
C LEU A 312 1.49 7.31 -4.40
N VAL A 313 2.20 8.22 -3.71
CA VAL A 313 1.88 8.72 -2.35
C VAL A 313 1.42 10.18 -2.38
N GLU A 314 0.81 10.63 -3.48
CA GLU A 314 0.18 11.93 -3.50
C GLU A 314 -0.78 12.05 -2.31
N SER A 315 -0.61 13.11 -1.51
CA SER A 315 -1.23 13.19 -0.19
C SER A 315 -2.00 14.49 0.03
N MET A 316 -3.10 14.41 0.79
CA MET A 316 -3.92 15.55 1.19
C MET A 316 -4.27 15.49 2.67
N SER A 317 -4.26 16.65 3.34
CA SER A 317 -4.73 16.77 4.71
C SER A 317 -6.27 16.79 4.79
N GLU A 318 -6.83 16.38 5.92
CA GLU A 318 -8.26 16.50 6.20
C GLU A 318 -8.73 17.96 6.08
N SER A 319 -7.90 18.94 6.47
CA SER A 319 -8.20 20.36 6.29
C SER A 319 -8.25 20.76 4.81
N ASP A 320 -7.26 20.36 3.99
CA ASP A 320 -7.26 20.67 2.56
C ASP A 320 -8.44 20.02 1.85
N LEU A 321 -8.85 18.82 2.29
CA LEU A 321 -10.06 18.15 1.80
C LEU A 321 -11.32 18.94 2.14
N LYS A 322 -11.47 19.41 3.38
CA LYS A 322 -12.62 20.23 3.79
C LYS A 322 -12.67 21.55 3.02
N ASP A 323 -11.54 22.20 2.83
CA ASP A 323 -11.43 23.44 2.05
C ASP A 323 -11.79 23.21 0.57
N LEU A 324 -11.35 22.10 -0.01
CA LEU A 324 -11.74 21.69 -1.36
C LEU A 324 -13.26 21.50 -1.45
N PHE A 325 -13.85 20.72 -0.55
CA PHE A 325 -15.29 20.47 -0.55
C PHE A 325 -16.11 21.76 -0.34
N ALA A 326 -15.67 22.65 0.55
CA ALA A 326 -16.28 23.96 0.75
C ALA A 326 -16.18 24.83 -0.51
N THR A 327 -15.02 24.82 -1.17
CA THR A 327 -14.80 25.57 -2.42
C THR A 327 -15.72 25.07 -3.53
N VAL A 328 -15.80 23.75 -3.73
CA VAL A 328 -16.70 23.16 -4.74
C VAL A 328 -18.17 23.44 -4.42
N ALA A 329 -18.55 23.33 -3.15
CA ALA A 329 -19.90 23.65 -2.69
C ALA A 329 -20.26 25.12 -2.99
N HIS A 330 -19.36 26.05 -2.68
CA HIS A 330 -19.55 27.47 -2.96
C HIS A 330 -19.71 27.74 -4.47
N LEU A 331 -18.83 27.17 -5.30
CA LEU A 331 -18.92 27.28 -6.77
C LEU A 331 -20.21 26.67 -7.33
N ALA A 332 -20.73 25.63 -6.67
CA ALA A 332 -21.99 24.99 -6.99
C ALA A 332 -23.23 25.72 -6.44
N GLY A 333 -23.08 26.79 -5.65
CA GLY A 333 -24.21 27.46 -4.98
C GLY A 333 -24.83 26.66 -3.82
N VAL A 334 -24.09 25.71 -3.26
CA VAL A 334 -24.48 24.93 -2.07
C VAL A 334 -24.11 25.72 -0.82
N VAL A 335 -25.05 25.82 0.13
CA VAL A 335 -24.78 26.43 1.45
C VAL A 335 -24.27 25.36 2.41
N GLY A 336 -23.14 25.63 3.06
CA GLY A 336 -22.53 24.73 4.02
C GLY A 336 -21.60 23.69 3.38
N LEU A 337 -21.00 22.86 4.23
CA LEU A 337 -20.03 21.85 3.82
C LEU A 337 -20.75 20.51 3.55
N PRO A 338 -20.78 20.01 2.30
CA PRO A 338 -21.50 18.77 1.97
C PRO A 338 -20.77 17.54 2.53
N ALA A 339 -21.54 16.59 3.08
CA ALA A 339 -20.99 15.34 3.59
C ALA A 339 -20.32 14.53 2.45
N PRO A 340 -19.15 13.91 2.69
CA PRO A 340 -18.45 13.18 1.65
C PRO A 340 -19.16 11.88 1.31
N VAL A 341 -19.26 11.58 0.01
CA VAL A 341 -19.82 10.31 -0.46
C VAL A 341 -18.78 9.22 -0.29
N ARG A 342 -19.07 8.24 0.57
CA ARG A 342 -18.24 7.05 0.76
C ARG A 342 -18.75 5.93 -0.13
N LEU A 343 -17.89 5.45 -1.03
CA LEU A 343 -18.23 4.33 -1.91
C LEU A 343 -18.13 3.03 -1.10
N ALA A 344 -18.97 2.03 -1.43
CA ALA A 344 -18.99 0.75 -0.71
C ALA A 344 -17.58 0.11 -0.74
N ARG A 345 -17.04 -0.21 0.46
CA ARG A 345 -15.73 -0.84 0.61
C ARG A 345 -15.84 -2.34 0.35
N VAL A 346 -15.55 -2.72 -0.89
CA VAL A 346 -14.91 -3.99 -1.18
C VAL A 346 -13.68 -3.60 -1.99
N TRP A 347 -12.51 -4.11 -1.62
CA TRP A 347 -11.27 -4.04 -2.40
C TRP A 347 -11.59 -4.10 -3.91
N ALA A 348 -11.01 -3.21 -4.71
CA ALA A 348 -11.64 -2.73 -5.93
C ALA A 348 -11.57 -3.64 -7.15
N PRO A 349 -11.06 -4.86 -7.01
CA PRO A 349 -11.73 -6.04 -7.57
C PRO A 349 -12.13 -7.05 -6.50
N PRO A 350 -13.16 -7.92 -6.73
CA PRO A 350 -13.28 -9.14 -5.93
C PRO A 350 -11.89 -9.77 -5.81
N PRO A 351 -11.50 -10.26 -4.61
CA PRO A 351 -10.18 -10.85 -4.44
C PRO A 351 -9.95 -11.78 -5.63
N PRO A 352 -8.83 -11.63 -6.33
CA PRO A 352 -8.56 -12.39 -7.55
C PRO A 352 -8.89 -13.84 -7.25
N SER A 353 -9.66 -14.49 -8.12
CA SER A 353 -10.19 -15.82 -7.88
C SER A 353 -9.07 -16.72 -7.37
N VAL A 354 -9.05 -16.97 -6.05
CA VAL A 354 -7.95 -17.70 -5.45
C VAL A 354 -8.08 -19.11 -5.99
N LEU A 355 -7.15 -19.50 -6.87
CA LEU A 355 -7.07 -20.87 -7.34
C LEU A 355 -6.87 -21.74 -6.10
N ARG A 356 -7.87 -22.58 -5.80
CA ARG A 356 -7.79 -23.59 -4.74
C ARG A 356 -7.45 -24.93 -5.36
N ASP A 357 -6.32 -25.49 -4.94
CA ASP A 357 -5.73 -26.71 -5.46
C ASP A 357 -4.78 -27.32 -4.40
N SER A 358 -3.99 -28.32 -4.80
CA SER A 358 -3.03 -29.00 -3.94
C SER A 358 -1.93 -28.10 -3.37
N LEU A 359 -1.66 -26.95 -3.99
CA LEU A 359 -0.65 -25.99 -3.54
C LEU A 359 -1.19 -24.98 -2.52
N SER A 360 -2.51 -24.91 -2.36
CA SER A 360 -3.16 -23.88 -1.53
C SER A 360 -2.73 -23.92 -0.08
N ARG A 361 -2.55 -25.11 0.51
CA ARG A 361 -2.09 -25.22 1.90
C ARG A 361 -0.72 -24.60 2.13
N TYR A 362 0.17 -24.73 1.14
CA TYR A 362 1.53 -24.19 1.21
C TYR A 362 1.52 -22.68 1.03
N ALA A 363 0.72 -22.19 0.07
CA ALA A 363 0.53 -20.76 -0.14
C ALA A 363 -0.12 -20.08 1.08
N ASP A 364 -1.10 -20.73 1.73
CA ASP A 364 -1.75 -20.20 2.93
C ASP A 364 -0.76 -20.12 4.11
N LEU A 365 0.07 -21.16 4.35
CA LEU A 365 1.11 -21.13 5.38
C LEU A 365 2.17 -20.05 5.09
N LEU A 366 2.67 -20.01 3.85
CA LEU A 366 3.66 -19.01 3.44
C LEU A 366 3.08 -17.59 3.55
N GLY A 367 1.80 -17.40 3.22
CA GLY A 367 1.08 -16.15 3.41
C GLY A 367 1.03 -15.70 4.86
N ARG A 368 0.77 -16.62 5.81
CA ARG A 368 0.77 -16.32 7.25
C ARG A 368 2.13 -15.83 7.75
N LEU A 369 3.24 -16.35 7.23
CA LEU A 369 4.58 -15.92 7.62
C LEU A 369 5.06 -14.67 6.85
N THR A 370 4.83 -14.61 5.55
CA THR A 370 5.28 -13.47 4.70
C THR A 370 4.56 -12.17 5.03
N ASP A 371 3.37 -12.22 5.62
CA ASP A 371 2.63 -11.03 6.05
C ASP A 371 3.07 -10.48 7.42
N VAL A 372 3.89 -11.21 8.19
CA VAL A 372 4.46 -10.73 9.47
C VAL A 372 5.68 -9.86 9.19
N TYR A 373 5.82 -8.74 9.91
CA TYR A 373 6.97 -7.86 9.82
C TYR A 373 7.99 -8.22 10.89
N SER A 374 9.24 -8.47 10.49
CA SER A 374 10.31 -8.84 11.41
C SER A 374 11.68 -8.44 10.86
N VAL A 375 11.96 -7.13 10.79
CA VAL A 375 13.28 -6.65 10.38
C VAL A 375 14.36 -7.20 11.32
N SER A 376 15.59 -7.43 10.85
CA SER A 376 16.68 -7.88 11.74
C SER A 376 16.77 -7.01 13.00
N ARG A 377 16.94 -7.64 14.17
CA ARG A 377 16.85 -7.09 15.55
C ARG A 377 15.43 -6.89 16.09
N HIS A 378 14.41 -7.06 15.26
CA HIS A 378 12.99 -6.88 15.58
C HIS A 378 12.18 -8.16 15.33
N GLU A 379 12.78 -9.33 15.57
CA GLU A 379 12.22 -10.64 15.17
C GLU A 379 11.17 -11.23 16.13
N ALA A 380 10.80 -10.51 17.21
CA ALA A 380 9.85 -11.01 18.19
C ALA A 380 8.50 -11.44 17.57
N PRO A 381 7.85 -10.64 16.69
CA PRO A 381 6.59 -11.04 16.09
C PRO A 381 6.69 -12.31 15.25
N MET A 382 7.83 -12.55 14.58
CA MET A 382 8.03 -13.78 13.82
C MET A 382 8.23 -14.99 14.73
N ARG A 383 8.95 -14.83 15.85
CA ARG A 383 9.08 -15.92 16.83
C ARG A 383 7.71 -16.36 17.33
N ASP A 384 6.84 -15.40 17.63
CA ASP A 384 5.49 -15.69 18.12
C ASP A 384 4.65 -16.37 17.03
N ALA A 385 4.73 -15.89 15.78
CA ALA A 385 4.05 -16.51 14.65
C ALA A 385 4.51 -17.96 14.40
N VAL A 386 5.83 -18.23 14.43
CA VAL A 386 6.37 -19.58 14.28
C VAL A 386 5.93 -20.47 15.44
N ARG A 387 6.00 -19.97 16.68
CA ARG A 387 5.52 -20.71 17.86
C ARG A 387 4.04 -21.08 17.73
N GLU A 388 3.19 -20.19 17.24
CA GLU A 388 1.77 -20.48 17.02
C GLU A 388 1.56 -21.59 15.96
N LEU A 389 2.39 -21.58 14.91
CA LEU A 389 2.25 -22.42 13.73
C LEU A 389 2.82 -23.85 13.87
N ILE A 390 3.83 -24.05 14.72
CA ILE A 390 4.41 -25.38 14.91
C ILE A 390 3.46 -26.31 15.70
N PRO A 391 3.63 -27.66 15.59
CA PRO A 391 2.84 -28.62 16.34
C PRO A 391 2.87 -28.39 17.86
N ALA A 392 1.78 -28.73 18.55
CA ALA A 392 1.66 -28.54 20.01
C ALA A 392 2.82 -29.14 20.81
N TRP A 393 3.21 -30.39 20.47
CA TRP A 393 4.33 -31.06 21.12
C TRP A 393 5.68 -30.33 20.94
N ALA A 394 5.85 -29.60 19.83
CA ALA A 394 7.07 -28.86 19.51
C ALA A 394 7.10 -27.55 20.30
N ARG A 395 5.94 -26.89 20.47
CA ARG A 395 5.81 -25.68 21.30
C ARG A 395 6.31 -25.89 22.73
N ASP A 396 6.02 -27.06 23.30
CA ASP A 396 6.39 -27.37 24.68
C ASP A 396 7.91 -27.53 24.89
N SER A 397 8.66 -27.79 23.80
CA SER A 397 10.10 -28.11 23.86
C SER A 397 11.00 -27.07 23.18
N ILE A 398 10.45 -26.18 22.35
CA ILE A 398 11.22 -25.17 21.61
C ILE A 398 11.68 -24.04 22.52
N VAL A 399 12.98 -23.78 22.53
CA VAL A 399 13.61 -22.73 23.35
C VAL A 399 13.99 -21.52 22.51
N THR A 400 13.96 -20.35 23.13
CA THR A 400 14.62 -19.17 22.55
C THR A 400 16.00 -19.07 23.18
N ASP A 401 17.07 -19.09 22.38
CA ASP A 401 18.42 -18.94 22.91
C ASP A 401 18.76 -17.47 23.26
N SER A 402 19.94 -17.24 23.83
CA SER A 402 20.37 -15.89 24.23
C SER A 402 20.57 -14.92 23.07
N ALA A 403 20.76 -15.42 21.85
CA ALA A 403 20.86 -14.59 20.66
C ALA A 403 19.47 -14.21 20.11
N GLY A 404 18.43 -14.96 20.48
CA GLY A 404 17.05 -14.79 20.04
C GLY A 404 16.61 -15.82 19.00
N ASN A 405 17.40 -16.85 18.72
CA ASN A 405 17.02 -17.94 17.80
C ASN A 405 15.94 -18.82 18.44
N LEU A 406 15.03 -19.37 17.65
CA LEU A 406 14.21 -20.50 18.10
C LEU A 406 14.94 -21.81 17.80
N VAL A 407 15.07 -22.69 18.79
CA VAL A 407 15.83 -23.95 18.66
C VAL A 407 15.03 -25.11 19.23
N LEU A 408 14.85 -26.16 18.42
CA LEU A 408 14.17 -27.38 18.79
C LEU A 408 15.06 -28.59 18.47
N GLY A 409 15.56 -29.27 19.51
CA GLY A 409 16.29 -30.53 19.38
C GLY A 409 15.42 -31.75 19.69
N MET A 410 15.60 -32.84 18.95
CA MET A 410 14.92 -34.12 19.17
C MET A 410 15.78 -35.30 18.70
N GLY A 411 15.43 -36.51 19.15
CA GLY A 411 16.19 -37.73 18.85
C GLY A 411 17.37 -37.95 19.81
N PRO A 412 18.05 -39.12 19.69
CA PRO A 412 19.20 -39.46 20.52
C PRO A 412 20.40 -38.57 20.20
N ASP A 413 21.24 -38.25 21.19
CA ASP A 413 22.36 -37.31 21.10
C ASP A 413 23.58 -37.86 20.33
N GLN A 414 23.41 -38.15 19.05
CA GLN A 414 24.43 -38.68 18.14
C GLN A 414 24.17 -38.23 16.69
N ASP A 415 25.21 -38.20 15.85
CA ASP A 415 25.11 -37.89 14.41
C ASP A 415 24.25 -36.65 14.08
N THR A 416 24.47 -35.57 14.84
CA THR A 416 23.61 -34.39 14.82
C THR A 416 23.44 -33.79 13.43
N VAL A 417 22.18 -33.63 13.02
CA VAL A 417 21.76 -32.92 11.80
C VAL A 417 21.05 -31.63 12.20
N VAL A 418 21.44 -30.51 11.60
CA VAL A 418 20.83 -29.21 11.84
C VAL A 418 20.16 -28.70 10.57
N PHE A 419 18.92 -28.24 10.69
CA PHE A 419 18.21 -27.47 9.66
C PHE A 419 18.01 -26.05 10.18
N VAL A 420 18.47 -25.05 9.44
CA VAL A 420 18.34 -23.64 9.80
C VAL A 420 17.65 -22.85 8.70
N ALA A 421 16.66 -22.06 9.08
CA ALA A 421 16.01 -21.02 8.28
C ALA A 421 16.04 -19.71 9.08
N HIS A 422 15.90 -18.55 8.46
CA HIS A 422 15.96 -17.28 9.21
C HIS A 422 14.60 -16.60 9.41
N LEU A 423 14.48 -15.89 10.54
CA LEU A 423 13.25 -15.21 10.99
C LEU A 423 13.14 -13.79 10.43
N ASP A 424 14.29 -13.15 10.21
CA ASP A 424 14.34 -11.76 9.86
C ASP A 424 13.92 -11.47 8.42
N GLU A 425 13.81 -10.19 8.09
CA GLU A 425 13.71 -9.69 6.73
C GLU A 425 14.50 -8.39 6.62
N VAL A 426 14.79 -8.00 5.39
CA VAL A 426 15.30 -6.67 5.11
C VAL A 426 14.29 -5.56 5.43
N GLY A 427 14.80 -4.40 5.84
CA GLY A 427 13.98 -3.23 6.11
C GLY A 427 14.82 -2.01 6.47
N PHE A 428 14.26 -1.13 7.28
CA PHE A 428 14.95 0.08 7.70
C PHE A 428 14.93 0.25 9.20
N GLU A 429 15.90 0.99 9.71
CA GLU A 429 15.86 1.57 11.05
C GLU A 429 15.91 3.10 10.98
N VAL A 430 15.25 3.74 11.93
CA VAL A 430 15.34 5.17 12.16
C VAL A 430 16.76 5.55 12.60
N THR A 431 17.35 6.53 11.93
CA THR A 431 18.65 7.12 12.32
C THR A 431 18.50 8.50 12.94
N HIS A 432 17.56 9.29 12.44
CA HIS A 432 17.32 10.65 12.92
C HIS A 432 15.84 11.02 12.75
N ILE A 433 15.33 11.82 13.68
CA ILE A 433 13.98 12.38 13.64
C ILE A 433 14.11 13.91 13.61
N GLY A 434 13.77 14.50 12.46
CA GLY A 434 13.72 15.95 12.28
C GLY A 434 12.62 16.59 13.12
N ARG A 435 12.70 17.91 13.36
CA ARG A 435 11.69 18.63 14.16
C ARG A 435 10.28 18.56 13.57
N ASP A 436 10.19 18.52 12.25
CA ASP A 436 8.95 18.34 11.47
C ASP A 436 8.47 16.88 11.42
N GLY A 437 9.19 15.97 12.10
CA GLY A 437 8.95 14.54 12.15
C GLY A 437 9.26 13.80 10.85
N MET A 438 10.03 14.41 9.95
CA MET A 438 10.69 13.66 8.87
C MET A 438 11.73 12.72 9.47
N VAL A 439 11.71 11.46 9.03
CA VAL A 439 12.53 10.39 9.62
C VAL A 439 13.57 9.93 8.60
N SER A 440 14.85 10.08 8.94
CA SER A 440 15.96 9.56 8.15
C SER A 440 16.18 8.09 8.42
N LEU A 441 16.38 7.30 7.37
CA LEU A 441 16.47 5.85 7.46
C LEU A 441 17.84 5.32 7.06
N ARG A 442 18.25 4.21 7.69
CA ARG A 442 19.32 3.34 7.19
C ARG A 442 18.74 1.99 6.79
N ASN A 443 19.31 1.35 5.77
CA ASN A 443 18.97 -0.01 5.43
C ASN A 443 19.47 -0.97 6.52
N VAL A 444 18.67 -2.00 6.78
CA VAL A 444 19.04 -3.21 7.51
C VAL A 444 18.86 -4.36 6.53
N GLY A 445 19.96 -5.03 6.16
CA GLY A 445 20.00 -5.97 5.04
C GLY A 445 20.35 -5.33 3.69
N GLY A 446 20.51 -6.18 2.66
CA GLY A 446 21.05 -5.80 1.35
C GLY A 446 19.99 -5.68 0.25
N PHE A 447 19.43 -4.49 0.05
CA PHE A 447 18.37 -4.28 -0.95
C PHE A 447 18.39 -2.87 -1.56
N TYR A 448 17.61 -2.68 -2.63
CA TYR A 448 17.45 -1.39 -3.30
C TYR A 448 16.47 -0.48 -2.58
N ALA A 449 16.98 0.60 -1.97
CA ALA A 449 16.14 1.59 -1.29
C ALA A 449 15.18 2.30 -2.26
N SER A 450 15.54 2.39 -3.54
CA SER A 450 14.69 2.96 -4.60
C SER A 450 13.30 2.31 -4.72
N LEU A 451 13.16 1.03 -4.35
CA LEU A 451 11.87 0.30 -4.43
C LEU A 451 10.84 0.77 -3.40
N PHE A 452 11.29 1.48 -2.37
CA PHE A 452 10.44 1.98 -1.28
C PHE A 452 10.06 3.44 -1.50
N GLU A 453 10.78 4.17 -2.34
CA GLU A 453 10.50 5.57 -2.65
C GLU A 453 9.09 5.72 -3.24
N GLY A 454 8.30 6.68 -2.72
CA GLY A 454 6.93 6.88 -3.17
C GLY A 454 5.98 5.74 -2.81
N GLN A 455 6.27 4.95 -1.77
CA GLN A 455 5.40 3.87 -1.27
C GLN A 455 4.86 4.19 0.13
N THR A 456 3.85 3.43 0.56
CA THR A 456 3.38 3.42 1.96
C THR A 456 4.50 3.01 2.91
N ALA A 457 4.56 3.60 4.11
CA ALA A 457 5.51 3.27 5.17
C ALA A 457 4.79 2.89 6.48
N LEU A 458 5.35 1.94 7.20
CA LEU A 458 4.92 1.47 8.51
C LEU A 458 6.10 1.60 9.46
N LEU A 459 5.92 2.35 10.53
CA LEU A 459 6.88 2.53 11.61
C LEU A 459 6.39 1.74 12.83
N HIS A 460 7.18 0.74 13.19
CA HIS A 460 6.82 -0.23 14.22
C HIS A 460 7.22 0.27 15.60
N LEU A 461 6.35 0.00 16.58
CA LEU A 461 6.64 0.23 18.00
C LEU A 461 7.25 -1.05 18.59
N ASP A 462 8.14 -0.89 19.57
CA ASP A 462 8.88 -2.02 20.16
C ASP A 462 7.97 -3.04 20.90
N ASP A 463 6.74 -2.68 21.26
CA ASP A 463 5.78 -3.52 22.03
C ASP A 463 4.50 -3.88 21.23
N GLU A 464 4.47 -3.56 19.93
CA GLU A 464 3.32 -3.96 19.11
C GLU A 464 3.45 -5.43 18.69
N HIS A 465 2.77 -6.30 19.43
CA HIS A 465 2.33 -7.57 18.87
C HIS A 465 1.43 -7.24 17.69
N LEU A 466 1.93 -7.45 16.47
CA LEU A 466 1.09 -7.32 15.28
C LEU A 466 -0.13 -8.22 15.49
N PRO A 467 -1.36 -7.70 15.44
CA PRO A 467 -2.53 -8.55 15.63
C PRO A 467 -2.46 -9.70 14.63
N SER A 468 -2.53 -10.95 15.14
CA SER A 468 -2.56 -12.14 14.30
C SER A 468 -3.67 -11.93 13.28
N ARG A 469 -3.32 -11.86 12.01
CA ARG A 469 -4.32 -11.68 10.96
C ARG A 469 -5.23 -12.90 10.98
N ASP A 470 -6.53 -12.67 11.17
CA ASP A 470 -7.53 -13.61 10.68
C ASP A 470 -7.19 -13.86 9.19
N ALA A 471 -7.20 -15.12 8.75
CA ALA A 471 -6.57 -15.62 7.51
C ALA A 471 -7.17 -15.06 6.18
N ARG A 472 -7.85 -13.91 6.22
CA ARG A 472 -8.50 -13.23 5.11
C ARG A 472 -7.95 -11.80 4.96
N SER A 473 -7.16 -11.62 3.89
CA SER A 473 -6.98 -10.36 3.15
C SER A 473 -6.24 -9.21 3.86
N CYS A 474 -5.00 -8.94 3.45
CA CYS A 474 -4.41 -7.61 3.19
C CYS A 474 -4.79 -6.44 4.13
N GLY A 475 -5.05 -6.69 5.41
CA GLY A 475 -5.51 -5.69 6.35
C GLY A 475 -4.41 -5.40 7.35
N ALA A 476 -3.58 -4.39 7.11
CA ALA A 476 -2.96 -3.73 8.26
C ALA A 476 -4.14 -3.22 9.10
N ALA A 477 -4.28 -3.72 10.34
CA ALA A 477 -5.32 -3.27 11.24
C ALA A 477 -5.17 -1.75 11.50
N ARG A 478 -6.23 -1.11 11.96
CA ARG A 478 -6.15 0.28 12.46
C ARG A 478 -5.36 0.38 13.77
N GLU A 479 -5.17 -0.76 14.44
CA GLU A 479 -4.44 -0.96 15.68
C GLU A 479 -3.16 -1.74 15.35
N GLY A 480 -2.12 -1.01 14.96
CA GLY A 480 -0.84 -1.56 14.50
C GLY A 480 0.09 -0.39 14.13
N PRO A 481 1.17 -0.65 13.37
CA PRO A 481 2.27 0.28 13.23
C PRO A 481 1.82 1.65 12.72
N LEU A 482 2.53 2.70 13.17
CA LEU A 482 2.28 4.06 12.71
C LEU A 482 2.41 4.12 11.20
N ARG A 483 1.33 4.57 10.56
CA ARG A 483 1.28 4.68 9.10
C ARG A 483 1.94 5.97 8.67
N GLY A 484 2.56 5.92 7.50
CA GLY A 484 3.19 7.06 6.85
C GLY A 484 3.44 6.75 5.39
N VAL A 485 4.35 7.50 4.79
CA VAL A 485 4.81 7.31 3.42
C VAL A 485 6.32 7.47 3.37
N PHE A 486 6.97 6.74 2.47
CA PHE A 486 8.33 7.04 2.07
C PHE A 486 8.30 8.22 1.12
N VAL A 487 9.04 9.26 1.48
CA VAL A 487 9.03 10.54 0.79
C VAL A 487 9.71 10.40 -0.59
N PRO A 488 9.01 10.69 -1.68
CA PRO A 488 9.61 10.69 -3.01
C PRO A 488 10.46 11.94 -3.23
N ARG A 489 11.55 11.80 -3.99
CA ARG A 489 12.33 12.93 -4.50
C ARG A 489 11.61 13.59 -5.66
N ASP A 490 11.73 14.91 -5.74
CA ASP A 490 11.16 15.71 -6.84
C ASP A 490 11.94 15.57 -8.16
N SER A 491 13.23 15.21 -8.08
CA SER A 491 14.07 14.94 -9.24
C SER A 491 15.09 13.84 -8.94
N ALA A 492 15.53 13.14 -9.98
CA ALA A 492 16.53 12.09 -9.87
C ALA A 492 17.31 11.95 -11.17
N THR A 493 18.64 11.88 -11.05
CA THR A 493 19.55 11.45 -12.13
C THR A 493 20.12 10.06 -11.88
N ARG A 494 19.96 9.55 -10.65
CA ARG A 494 20.33 8.19 -10.24
C ARG A 494 19.15 7.47 -9.62
N LYS A 495 19.06 6.18 -9.91
CA LYS A 495 18.06 5.23 -9.41
C LYS A 495 18.03 5.20 -7.89
N GLN A 496 19.17 4.92 -7.26
CA GLN A 496 19.25 4.82 -5.80
C GLN A 496 19.29 6.20 -5.12
N PRO A 497 18.44 6.45 -4.10
CA PRO A 497 18.56 7.64 -3.27
C PRO A 497 19.79 7.52 -2.35
N THR A 498 20.44 8.65 -2.04
CA THR A 498 21.55 8.69 -1.07
C THR A 498 21.10 8.27 0.33
N GLN A 499 19.90 8.69 0.72
CA GLN A 499 19.25 8.32 1.96
C GLN A 499 17.73 8.35 1.74
N LEU A 500 17.03 7.37 2.29
CA LEU A 500 15.57 7.35 2.24
C LEU A 500 14.99 8.09 3.44
N ILE A 501 13.94 8.86 3.20
CA ILE A 501 13.19 9.60 4.22
C ILE A 501 11.77 9.04 4.28
N ALA A 502 11.19 8.94 5.48
CA ALA A 502 9.78 8.65 5.68
C ALA A 502 9.10 9.76 6.49
N TRP A 503 7.79 9.91 6.29
CA TRP A 503 6.97 10.87 7.03
C TRP A 503 5.67 10.24 7.49
N PHE A 504 5.35 10.42 8.77
CA PHE A 504 4.19 9.81 9.44
C PHE A 504 3.11 10.84 9.78
N GLY A 505 3.26 12.09 9.31
CA GLY A 505 2.30 13.18 9.54
C GLY A 505 2.29 13.71 10.98
N LEU A 506 3.28 13.32 11.79
CA LEU A 506 3.47 13.72 13.18
C LEU A 506 4.78 14.50 13.31
N ASP A 507 4.88 15.39 14.30
CA ASP A 507 6.13 16.06 14.65
C ASP A 507 7.01 15.18 15.56
N SER A 508 8.24 15.62 15.85
CA SER A 508 9.17 14.85 16.68
C SER A 508 8.67 14.59 18.10
N VAL A 509 7.88 15.51 18.66
CA VAL A 509 7.34 15.39 20.03
C VAL A 509 6.25 14.31 20.06
N ALA A 510 5.37 14.30 19.07
CA ALA A 510 4.33 13.29 18.93
C ALA A 510 4.91 11.91 18.63
N LEU A 511 5.94 11.82 17.78
CA LEU A 511 6.66 10.57 17.52
C LEU A 511 7.33 10.03 18.79
N ALA A 512 8.05 10.87 19.54
CA ALA A 512 8.68 10.47 20.80
C ALA A 512 7.64 10.00 21.84
N ARG A 513 6.48 10.68 21.93
CA ARG A 513 5.37 10.25 22.81
C ARG A 513 4.76 8.91 22.40
N ALA A 514 4.82 8.56 21.12
CA ALA A 514 4.40 7.25 20.62
C ALA A 514 5.45 6.16 20.84
N GLY A 515 6.60 6.47 21.46
CA GLY A 515 7.69 5.51 21.72
C GLY A 515 8.68 5.36 20.56
N ILE A 516 8.65 6.25 19.56
CA ILE A 516 9.56 6.19 18.43
C ILE A 516 10.92 6.79 18.80
N ALA A 517 11.99 6.08 18.47
CA ALA A 517 13.36 6.53 18.66
C ALA A 517 14.27 6.08 17.50
N ALA A 518 15.53 6.50 17.53
CA ALA A 518 16.55 5.91 16.69
C ALA A 518 16.66 4.40 17.00
N GLY A 519 16.72 3.58 15.95
CA GLY A 519 16.66 2.12 16.06
C GLY A 519 15.26 1.51 15.87
N SER A 520 14.17 2.29 15.95
CA SER A 520 12.83 1.79 15.62
C SER A 520 12.78 1.32 14.16
N SER A 521 12.07 0.22 13.89
CA SER A 521 12.04 -0.39 12.56
C SER A 521 10.98 0.25 11.67
N VAL A 522 11.31 0.40 10.38
CA VAL A 522 10.41 0.89 9.34
C VAL A 522 10.38 -0.09 8.18
N THR A 523 9.17 -0.36 7.68
CA THR A 523 8.93 -1.23 6.51
C THR A 523 7.92 -0.57 5.58
N SER A 524 7.74 -1.09 4.36
CA SER A 524 6.54 -0.76 3.59
C SER A 524 5.35 -1.60 4.07
N TYR A 525 4.14 -1.28 3.63
CA TYR A 525 3.03 -2.22 3.71
C TYR A 525 3.29 -3.40 2.76
N LYS A 526 2.99 -4.64 3.17
CA LYS A 526 2.96 -5.82 2.30
C LYS A 526 1.65 -6.56 2.44
N CYS A 527 1.29 -7.18 1.34
CA CYS A 527 0.36 -8.29 1.30
C CYS A 527 0.94 -9.34 0.37
N SER A 528 0.90 -10.59 0.78
CA SER A 528 1.18 -11.72 -0.08
C SER A 528 0.03 -12.00 -1.06
N ALA A 529 0.34 -12.60 -2.20
CA ALA A 529 -0.65 -13.09 -3.14
C ALA A 529 -0.12 -14.30 -3.91
N ARG A 530 -1.03 -15.21 -4.19
CA ARG A 530 -0.79 -16.25 -5.19
C ARG A 530 -1.09 -15.67 -6.58
N LEU A 531 -0.17 -15.87 -7.52
CA LEU A 531 -0.39 -15.55 -8.93
C LEU A 531 -1.04 -16.76 -9.63
N ALA A 532 -1.19 -16.72 -10.96
CA ALA A 532 -1.59 -17.91 -11.70
C ALA A 532 -0.57 -19.05 -11.55
N GLY A 533 -1.02 -20.28 -11.84
CA GLY A 533 -0.15 -21.46 -11.85
C GLY A 533 0.48 -21.74 -10.49
N THR A 534 1.80 -21.88 -10.47
CA THR A 534 2.59 -22.27 -9.30
C THR A 534 3.25 -21.09 -8.58
N ARG A 535 3.09 -19.85 -9.08
CA ARG A 535 3.83 -18.68 -8.57
C ARG A 535 3.16 -18.05 -7.36
N PHE A 536 3.97 -17.60 -6.41
CA PHE A 536 3.59 -16.84 -5.23
C PHE A 536 4.44 -15.58 -5.14
N THR A 537 3.83 -14.45 -4.81
CA THR A 537 4.52 -13.17 -4.65
C THR A 537 4.28 -12.59 -3.26
N ALA A 538 5.37 -12.19 -2.62
CA ALA A 538 5.35 -11.44 -1.38
C ALA A 538 6.72 -10.75 -1.21
N ARG A 539 6.75 -9.70 -0.40
CA ARG A 539 8.01 -9.30 0.24
C ARG A 539 8.35 -10.33 1.33
N SER A 540 9.64 -10.45 1.64
CA SER A 540 10.19 -11.41 2.60
C SER A 540 9.86 -12.87 2.28
N ILE A 541 9.89 -13.31 1.02
CA ILE A 541 9.92 -14.76 0.73
C ILE A 541 11.22 -15.36 1.29
N ASP A 542 12.31 -14.61 1.13
CA ASP A 542 13.55 -14.76 1.87
C ASP A 542 13.35 -14.29 3.33
N ASP A 543 13.39 -15.16 4.35
CA ASP A 543 13.40 -16.64 4.29
C ASP A 543 12.19 -17.26 5.00
N ARG A 544 11.02 -16.67 4.74
CA ARG A 544 9.74 -17.24 5.15
C ARG A 544 9.44 -18.54 4.40
N ALA A 545 10.05 -18.75 3.24
CA ALA A 545 10.01 -20.01 2.50
C ALA A 545 10.71 -21.13 3.29
N GLY A 546 11.95 -20.93 3.73
CA GLY A 546 12.67 -21.88 4.56
C GLY A 546 11.98 -22.11 5.90
N SER A 547 11.52 -21.03 6.54
CA SER A 547 10.73 -21.11 7.77
C SER A 547 9.47 -21.97 7.61
N SER A 548 8.74 -21.80 6.50
CA SER A 548 7.56 -22.63 6.17
C SER A 548 7.94 -24.09 5.95
N ALA A 549 9.06 -24.35 5.28
CA ALA A 549 9.54 -25.71 5.03
C ALA A 549 9.90 -26.43 6.34
N LEU A 550 10.53 -25.76 7.29
CA LEU A 550 10.83 -26.33 8.61
C LEU A 550 9.56 -26.68 9.39
N ILE A 551 8.54 -25.80 9.36
CA ILE A 551 7.24 -26.06 10.01
C ILE A 551 6.57 -27.31 9.39
N LEU A 552 6.50 -27.38 8.06
CA LEU A 552 5.91 -28.53 7.36
C LEU A 552 6.67 -29.83 7.60
N ALA A 553 8.00 -29.75 7.72
CA ALA A 553 8.84 -30.89 8.09
C ALA A 553 8.51 -31.37 9.51
N LEU A 554 8.34 -30.46 10.48
CA LEU A 554 7.91 -30.80 11.84
C LEU A 554 6.51 -31.41 11.91
N GLU A 555 5.59 -31.00 11.05
CA GLU A 555 4.25 -31.62 10.97
C GLU A 555 4.32 -33.08 10.51
N SER A 556 5.32 -33.41 9.69
CA SER A 556 5.45 -34.73 9.05
C SER A 556 6.48 -35.65 9.73
N ILE A 557 7.28 -35.15 10.66
CA ILE A 557 8.39 -35.89 11.24
C ILE A 557 7.92 -37.00 12.20
N GLU A 558 8.40 -38.22 11.96
CA GLU A 558 8.12 -39.38 12.81
C GLU A 558 9.15 -39.49 13.94
N ARG A 559 8.96 -38.74 15.02
CA ARG A 559 9.90 -38.65 16.16
C ARG A 559 10.38 -40.00 16.72
N ALA A 560 9.50 -41.00 16.74
CA ALA A 560 9.80 -42.33 17.27
C ALA A 560 10.77 -43.15 16.39
N LYS A 561 10.96 -42.74 15.12
CA LYS A 561 11.88 -43.38 14.17
C LYS A 561 13.26 -42.70 14.09
N LEU A 562 13.49 -41.65 14.88
CA LEU A 562 14.77 -40.95 14.89
C LEU A 562 15.84 -41.78 15.60
N ASP A 563 16.90 -42.10 14.89
CA ASP A 563 18.10 -42.81 15.36
C ASP A 563 19.31 -41.87 15.55
N HIS A 564 19.13 -40.57 15.32
CA HIS A 564 20.13 -39.52 15.50
C HIS A 564 19.49 -38.20 15.96
N ARG A 565 20.32 -37.23 16.35
CA ARG A 565 19.85 -35.92 16.81
C ARG A 565 19.49 -35.06 15.61
N VAL A 566 18.29 -34.49 15.65
CA VAL A 566 17.84 -33.49 14.67
C VAL A 566 17.56 -32.19 15.40
N ILE A 567 18.10 -31.10 14.88
CA ILE A 567 17.87 -29.74 15.37
C ILE A 567 17.19 -28.94 14.27
N PHE A 568 16.00 -28.43 14.55
CA PHE A 568 15.38 -27.38 13.75
C PHE A 568 15.64 -26.04 14.44
N ALA A 569 16.20 -25.10 13.69
CA ALA A 569 16.49 -23.76 14.19
C ALA A 569 15.90 -22.70 13.26
N TRP A 570 15.34 -21.66 13.87
CA TRP A 570 15.04 -20.42 13.19
C TRP A 570 15.97 -19.33 13.70
N SER A 571 16.95 -18.95 12.88
CA SER A 571 17.97 -17.99 13.26
C SER A 571 17.50 -16.55 13.14
N VAL A 572 18.08 -15.66 13.95
CA VAL A 572 17.89 -14.21 13.83
C VAL A 572 19.08 -13.54 13.15
N ARG A 573 18.86 -12.34 12.61
CA ARG A 573 19.90 -11.45 12.07
C ARG A 573 20.79 -12.13 11.02
N GLU A 574 20.19 -12.91 10.13
CA GLU A 574 20.87 -13.46 8.94
C GLU A 574 21.33 -12.31 8.04
N GLU A 575 20.39 -11.42 7.72
CA GLU A 575 20.53 -10.33 6.74
C GLU A 575 21.56 -9.27 7.18
N SER A 576 21.90 -9.29 8.48
CA SER A 576 22.90 -8.44 9.12
C SER A 576 24.28 -9.11 9.28
N GLY A 577 24.45 -10.35 8.82
CA GLY A 577 25.74 -11.05 8.81
C GLY A 577 25.77 -12.39 9.55
N LEU A 578 24.70 -13.18 9.45
CA LEU A 578 24.60 -14.54 10.02
C LEU A 578 24.75 -14.61 11.54
N GLU A 579 24.36 -13.56 12.27
CA GLU A 579 24.70 -13.44 13.70
C GLU A 579 24.04 -14.54 14.54
N GLY A 580 22.75 -14.84 14.30
CA GLY A 580 22.02 -15.89 15.02
C GLY A 580 22.58 -17.28 14.74
N ALA A 581 22.87 -17.59 13.47
CA ALA A 581 23.46 -18.87 13.10
C ALA A 581 24.87 -19.07 13.72
N LYS A 582 25.68 -18.01 13.80
CA LYS A 582 26.99 -18.05 14.49
C LYS A 582 26.83 -18.33 15.98
N ALA A 583 25.87 -17.70 16.64
CA ALA A 583 25.60 -17.95 18.06
C ALA A 583 25.09 -19.39 18.30
N LEU A 584 24.24 -19.91 17.40
CA LEU A 584 23.80 -21.30 17.45
C LEU A 584 25.00 -22.26 17.29
N ALA A 585 25.86 -22.03 16.30
CA ALA A 585 27.06 -22.85 16.08
C ALA A 585 27.99 -22.88 17.31
N GLN A 586 28.12 -21.75 18.02
CA GLN A 586 28.89 -21.67 19.26
C GLN A 586 28.25 -22.47 20.41
N SER A 587 26.92 -22.54 20.48
CA SER A 587 26.22 -23.27 21.55
C SER A 587 26.20 -24.78 21.33
N ILE A 588 26.07 -25.24 20.07
CA ILE A 588 26.05 -26.68 19.73
C ILE A 588 27.46 -27.27 19.56
N GLY A 589 28.48 -26.43 19.32
CA GLY A 589 29.86 -26.85 19.09
C GLY A 589 30.09 -27.55 17.75
N ILE A 590 31.24 -28.21 17.62
CA ILE A 590 31.65 -28.94 16.39
C ILE A 590 30.97 -30.30 16.20
N ASN A 591 29.97 -30.63 17.03
CA ASN A 591 29.33 -31.95 17.04
C ASN A 591 28.20 -32.11 16.01
N ALA A 592 27.99 -31.12 15.14
CA ALA A 592 27.05 -31.21 14.01
C ALA A 592 27.71 -31.93 12.83
N GLY A 593 27.29 -33.18 12.57
CA GLY A 593 27.77 -33.95 11.43
C GLY A 593 27.26 -33.42 10.08
N ARG A 594 26.07 -32.81 10.06
CA ARG A 594 25.47 -32.18 8.88
C ARG A 594 24.69 -30.93 9.25
N VAL A 595 24.82 -29.86 8.45
CA VAL A 595 24.07 -28.62 8.61
C VAL A 595 23.48 -28.23 7.25
N TYR A 596 22.17 -28.00 7.21
CA TYR A 596 21.42 -27.59 6.05
C TYR A 596 20.83 -26.20 6.31
N ALA A 597 21.35 -25.19 5.63
CA ALA A 597 20.68 -23.90 5.52
C ALA A 597 19.57 -24.03 4.47
N ILE A 598 18.32 -23.88 4.90
CA ILE A 598 17.16 -23.87 4.03
C ILE A 598 16.84 -22.40 3.78
N ASP A 599 17.27 -21.90 2.63
CA ASP A 599 17.15 -20.50 2.25
C ASP A 599 16.73 -20.42 0.77
N THR A 600 16.37 -19.23 0.31
CA THR A 600 16.09 -18.95 -1.08
C THR A 600 17.35 -19.02 -1.95
N PHE A 601 17.15 -19.41 -3.21
CA PHE A 601 18.18 -19.36 -4.23
C PHE A 601 17.78 -18.33 -5.29
N VAL A 602 18.72 -17.45 -5.61
CA VAL A 602 18.51 -16.38 -6.59
C VAL A 602 18.47 -17.00 -7.98
N SER A 603 17.37 -16.82 -8.69
CA SER A 603 17.21 -17.31 -10.06
C SER A 603 17.34 -16.19 -11.09
N SER A 604 17.98 -16.49 -12.24
CA SER A 604 17.92 -15.67 -13.46
C SER A 604 16.78 -16.04 -14.40
N ASP A 605 15.77 -16.78 -13.92
CA ASP A 605 14.52 -17.10 -14.62
C ASP A 605 13.59 -15.88 -14.73
N SER A 606 14.14 -14.77 -15.20
CA SER A 606 13.38 -13.57 -15.55
C SER A 606 14.01 -12.94 -16.79
N PRO A 607 13.22 -12.24 -17.62
CA PRO A 607 13.72 -11.55 -18.81
C PRO A 607 14.67 -10.38 -18.48
N LEU A 608 14.75 -9.98 -17.21
CA LEU A 608 15.68 -8.96 -16.72
C LEU A 608 17.10 -9.49 -16.52
N GLU A 609 17.27 -10.81 -16.42
CA GLU A 609 18.52 -11.42 -16.01
C GLU A 609 19.18 -12.21 -17.14
N SER A 610 20.51 -12.32 -17.09
CA SER A 610 21.23 -13.21 -18.01
C SER A 610 21.15 -14.64 -17.50
N SER A 611 20.58 -15.54 -18.31
CA SER A 611 20.49 -16.98 -18.02
C SER A 611 21.84 -17.69 -17.88
N ARG A 612 22.97 -17.00 -18.09
CA ARG A 612 24.30 -17.59 -17.82
C ARG A 612 24.59 -17.75 -16.33
N PHE A 613 23.86 -17.04 -15.46
CA PHE A 613 24.12 -17.01 -14.03
C PHE A 613 22.93 -17.59 -13.27
N ALA A 614 23.12 -18.66 -12.50
CA ALA A 614 22.08 -19.14 -11.57
C ALA A 614 20.69 -19.36 -12.23
N ASN A 615 20.65 -19.93 -13.43
CA ASN A 615 19.39 -20.20 -14.16
C ASN A 615 18.68 -21.43 -13.59
N ALA A 616 18.04 -21.24 -12.43
CA ALA A 616 17.21 -22.23 -11.76
C ALA A 616 15.74 -21.87 -11.96
N LYS A 617 15.10 -22.46 -12.97
CA LYS A 617 13.73 -22.11 -13.35
C LYS A 617 12.73 -22.37 -12.23
N LEU A 618 11.83 -21.41 -11.99
CA LEU A 618 10.82 -21.54 -10.95
C LEU A 618 9.84 -22.67 -11.31
N GLY A 619 9.62 -23.58 -10.36
CA GLY A 619 8.74 -24.75 -10.53
C GLY A 619 9.45 -26.04 -10.91
N GLU A 620 10.77 -26.02 -11.19
CA GLU A 620 11.55 -27.22 -11.53
C GLU A 620 12.18 -27.94 -10.31
N GLY A 621 11.74 -27.59 -9.10
CA GLY A 621 12.18 -28.21 -7.85
C GLY A 621 13.12 -27.35 -7.02
N ALA A 622 13.64 -27.93 -5.93
CA ALA A 622 14.57 -27.25 -5.02
C ALA A 622 16.00 -27.25 -5.58
N VAL A 623 16.79 -26.24 -5.22
CA VAL A 623 18.17 -26.06 -5.68
C VAL A 623 19.16 -26.39 -4.58
N SER A 624 20.16 -27.22 -4.88
CA SER A 624 21.32 -27.39 -4.02
C SER A 624 22.34 -26.30 -4.32
N ARG A 625 22.51 -25.35 -3.40
CA ARG A 625 23.48 -24.26 -3.54
C ARG A 625 24.91 -24.77 -3.28
N ALA A 626 25.59 -25.17 -4.35
CA ALA A 626 26.95 -25.71 -4.27
C ALA A 626 28.01 -24.64 -3.99
N LEU A 627 27.80 -23.41 -4.48
CA LEU A 627 28.69 -22.26 -4.32
C LEU A 627 27.85 -21.00 -4.06
N ASP A 628 28.41 -20.07 -3.30
CA ASP A 628 27.89 -18.71 -3.10
C ASP A 628 28.97 -17.65 -3.41
N ASN A 629 28.60 -16.37 -3.28
CA ASN A 629 29.36 -15.20 -3.76
C ASN A 629 30.14 -14.50 -2.64
#